data_AF-A0A926D4W5-F1
#
_entry.id   AF-A0A926D4W5-F1
#
_cell.length_a   1.000
_cell.length_b   1.000
_cell.length_c   1.000
_cell.angle_alpha   90.00
_cell.angle_beta   90.00
_cell.angle_gamma   90.00
#
_symmetry.space_group_name_H-M   'P 1'
#
loop_
_entity.id
_entity.type
_entity.pdbx_description
1 polymer ?
#
loop_
_entity_poly.entity_id
_entity_poly.type
_entity_poly.pdbx_seq_one_letter_code
_entity_poly.pdbx_strand_id
1 'polypeptide(L)'
;MNRLDDVIVIIPSLEPNLKLLDLLEQLQNVNLNNIIIVNDGSAPSFNHIFNVAQEKYNCLVLKHYVNMGKGRALKTAMNYVLNYFPGCIGVITVDSDGQHQIDDILICAKKLIDNPSELILGYRDFDSSNVPFRSKFGNKITRQIIKFLCGIKIQDTQTGLRGIPKDFMVALLDVKGERFEFEMNMLIEAKEKDISILEYPISTVYINENSSSHFNPLKDSAKIYSIFLKFIISSFSSFIVDIGLFSIIVNLIKPVSSYYIIISTVFARLVSSIVNFALNKNRVFKSQGATKYSAIKYYILCIFQLIASALAVDALYTLCAGKVSESIIKIVVDFILFLVSFQIQREWVFRKGK
;
A
#
# COMPACT_ATOMS: atom_id res chain seq x y z
N MET A 1 -30.38 -20.27 7.82
CA MET A 1 -30.25 -18.87 7.33
C MET A 1 -29.07 -18.84 6.38
N ASN A 2 -29.26 -18.39 5.14
CA ASN A 2 -28.19 -18.34 4.15
C ASN A 2 -27.28 -17.15 4.47
N ARG A 3 -26.09 -17.39 5.05
CA ARG A 3 -25.15 -16.31 5.44
C ARG A 3 -24.65 -15.49 4.24
N LEU A 4 -24.90 -15.93 3.00
CA LEU A 4 -24.61 -15.16 1.79
C LEU A 4 -25.44 -13.87 1.70
N ASP A 5 -26.64 -13.84 2.28
CA ASP A 5 -27.46 -12.62 2.31
C ASP A 5 -26.83 -11.52 3.19
N ASP A 6 -25.93 -11.89 4.12
CA ASP A 6 -25.21 -10.94 4.97
C ASP A 6 -23.99 -10.32 4.26
N VAL A 7 -23.69 -10.72 3.02
CA VAL A 7 -22.61 -10.20 2.19
C VAL A 7 -23.17 -9.33 1.08
N ILE A 8 -22.59 -8.14 0.89
CA ILE A 8 -23.04 -7.19 -0.13
C ILE A 8 -22.02 -7.11 -1.25
N VAL A 9 -22.48 -7.22 -2.49
CA VAL A 9 -21.63 -7.06 -3.68
C VAL A 9 -21.59 -5.60 -4.08
N ILE A 10 -20.39 -5.03 -4.19
CA ILE A 10 -20.15 -3.67 -4.68
C ILE A 10 -19.53 -3.74 -6.08
N ILE A 11 -20.19 -3.10 -7.04
CA ILE A 11 -19.73 -3.02 -8.43
C ILE A 11 -19.53 -1.54 -8.81
N PRO A 12 -18.30 -0.99 -8.73
CA PRO A 12 -18.02 0.33 -9.29
C PRO A 12 -18.04 0.25 -10.82
N SER A 13 -18.74 1.18 -11.47
CA SER A 13 -18.95 1.11 -12.92
C SER A 13 -18.87 2.49 -13.58
N LEU A 14 -18.09 2.57 -14.65
CA LEU A 14 -17.97 3.71 -15.55
C LEU A 14 -18.11 3.17 -16.98
N GLU A 15 -19.14 3.63 -17.69
CA GLU A 15 -19.40 3.26 -19.09
C GLU A 15 -19.43 1.73 -19.31
N PRO A 16 -20.27 0.99 -18.56
CA PRO A 16 -20.30 -0.48 -18.66
C PRO A 16 -20.77 -0.96 -20.03
N ASN A 17 -20.45 -2.21 -20.35
CA ASN A 17 -21.05 -2.93 -21.47
C ASN A 17 -22.08 -3.96 -20.97
N LEU A 18 -22.68 -4.72 -21.88
CA LEU A 18 -23.71 -5.72 -21.56
C LEU A 18 -23.22 -6.85 -20.63
N LYS A 19 -21.90 -7.06 -20.49
CA LYS A 19 -21.35 -8.07 -19.57
C LYS A 19 -21.67 -7.78 -18.11
N LEU A 20 -21.95 -6.51 -17.77
CA LEU A 20 -22.46 -6.18 -16.45
C LEU A 20 -23.77 -6.95 -16.19
N LEU A 21 -24.67 -6.99 -17.16
CA LEU A 21 -25.96 -7.68 -17.02
C LEU A 21 -25.78 -9.20 -16.91
N ASP A 22 -24.85 -9.78 -17.68
CA ASP A 22 -24.49 -11.20 -17.59
C ASP A 22 -23.94 -11.53 -16.19
N LEU A 23 -23.09 -10.67 -15.63
CA LEU A 23 -22.56 -10.81 -14.28
C LEU A 23 -23.68 -10.75 -13.23
N LEU A 24 -24.63 -9.82 -13.35
CA LEU A 24 -25.77 -9.72 -12.43
C LEU A 24 -26.63 -10.99 -12.44
N GLU A 25 -26.85 -11.57 -13.62
CA GLU A 25 -27.57 -12.84 -13.75
C GLU A 25 -26.84 -13.99 -13.07
N GLN A 26 -25.52 -14.09 -13.26
CA GLN A 26 -24.69 -15.09 -12.60
C GLN A 26 -24.69 -14.94 -11.07
N LEU A 27 -24.63 -13.70 -10.56
CA LEU A 27 -24.68 -13.41 -9.12
C LEU A 27 -26.01 -13.84 -8.48
N GLN A 28 -27.13 -13.56 -9.15
CA GLN A 28 -28.45 -14.02 -8.67
C GLN A 28 -28.56 -15.55 -8.67
N ASN A 29 -28.02 -16.22 -9.70
CA ASN A 29 -28.05 -17.69 -9.79
C ASN A 29 -27.30 -18.39 -8.63
N VAL A 30 -26.32 -17.70 -8.01
CA VAL A 30 -25.59 -18.21 -6.84
C VAL A 30 -26.10 -17.63 -5.51
N ASN A 31 -27.25 -16.96 -5.51
CA ASN A 31 -27.90 -16.32 -4.36
C ASN A 31 -27.09 -15.18 -3.71
N LEU A 32 -26.33 -14.42 -4.50
CA LEU A 32 -25.72 -13.17 -4.07
C LEU A 32 -26.58 -11.99 -4.54
N ASN A 33 -27.68 -11.76 -3.82
CA ASN A 33 -28.76 -10.86 -4.28
C ASN A 33 -28.59 -9.40 -3.83
N ASN A 34 -27.82 -9.16 -2.75
CA ASN A 34 -27.60 -7.81 -2.23
C ASN A 34 -26.49 -7.11 -3.03
N ILE A 35 -26.87 -6.47 -4.14
CA ILE A 35 -25.93 -5.86 -5.09
C ILE A 35 -26.11 -4.33 -5.09
N ILE A 36 -24.99 -3.63 -4.87
CA ILE A 36 -24.87 -2.17 -5.00
C ILE A 36 -23.95 -1.86 -6.18
N ILE A 37 -24.50 -1.18 -7.17
CA ILE A 37 -23.75 -0.67 -8.32
C ILE A 37 -23.53 0.83 -8.10
N VAL A 38 -22.32 1.31 -8.37
CA VAL A 38 -22.05 2.76 -8.37
C VAL A 38 -21.76 3.20 -9.80
N ASN A 39 -22.72 3.91 -10.40
CA ASN A 39 -22.52 4.62 -11.66
C ASN A 39 -21.66 5.87 -11.39
N ASP A 40 -20.36 5.77 -11.68
CA ASP A 40 -19.38 6.82 -11.45
C ASP A 40 -19.37 7.86 -12.58
N GLY A 41 -20.54 8.42 -12.90
CA GLY A 41 -20.67 9.50 -13.90
C GLY A 41 -20.60 9.05 -15.36
N SER A 42 -21.16 7.87 -15.69
CA SER A 42 -21.29 7.40 -17.07
C SER A 42 -22.17 8.33 -17.91
N ALA A 43 -21.88 8.43 -19.22
CA ALA A 43 -22.68 9.23 -20.14
C ALA A 43 -24.15 8.73 -20.22
N PRO A 44 -25.12 9.61 -20.57
CA PRO A 44 -26.54 9.25 -20.65
C PRO A 44 -26.86 8.04 -21.55
N SER A 45 -26.03 7.79 -22.58
CA SER A 45 -26.15 6.62 -23.46
C SER A 45 -26.08 5.29 -22.71
N PHE A 46 -25.43 5.23 -21.55
CA PHE A 46 -25.28 4.02 -20.73
C PHE A 46 -26.41 3.81 -19.71
N ASN A 47 -27.34 4.77 -19.56
CA ASN A 47 -28.42 4.69 -18.58
C ASN A 47 -29.27 3.42 -18.74
N HIS A 48 -29.44 2.93 -19.96
CA HIS A 48 -30.23 1.72 -20.24
C HIS A 48 -29.71 0.49 -19.47
N ILE A 49 -28.38 0.34 -19.30
CA ILE A 49 -27.78 -0.78 -18.56
C ILE A 49 -28.12 -0.68 -17.07
N PHE A 50 -28.00 0.51 -16.49
CA PHE A 50 -28.30 0.74 -15.08
C PHE A 50 -29.80 0.58 -14.79
N ASN A 51 -30.67 1.02 -15.70
CA ASN A 51 -32.11 0.82 -15.56
C ASN A 51 -32.45 -0.68 -15.54
N VAL A 52 -31.88 -1.49 -16.44
CA VAL A 52 -32.08 -2.94 -16.42
C VAL A 52 -31.55 -3.56 -15.13
N ALA A 53 -30.40 -3.10 -14.62
CA ALA A 53 -29.88 -3.56 -13.32
C ALA A 53 -30.86 -3.30 -12.17
N GLN A 54 -31.52 -2.14 -12.13
CA GLN A 54 -32.52 -1.82 -11.11
C GLN A 54 -33.82 -2.60 -11.31
N GLU A 55 -34.37 -2.60 -12.53
CA GLU A 55 -35.70 -3.12 -12.82
C GLU A 55 -35.75 -4.65 -12.87
N LYS A 56 -34.76 -5.28 -13.53
CA LYS A 56 -34.73 -6.74 -13.72
C LYS A 56 -33.99 -7.45 -12.59
N TYR A 57 -32.87 -6.89 -12.12
CA TYR A 57 -31.99 -7.55 -11.16
C TYR A 57 -32.13 -6.99 -9.73
N ASN A 58 -33.05 -6.04 -9.49
CA ASN A 58 -33.30 -5.42 -8.19
C ASN A 58 -32.03 -4.87 -7.51
N CYS A 59 -31.07 -4.39 -8.30
CA CYS A 59 -29.83 -3.81 -7.80
C CYS A 59 -30.06 -2.39 -7.30
N LEU A 60 -29.38 -2.00 -6.22
CA LEU A 60 -29.30 -0.59 -5.84
C LEU A 60 -28.27 0.12 -6.73
N VAL A 61 -28.68 1.17 -7.44
CA VAL A 61 -27.75 2.00 -8.23
C VAL A 61 -27.54 3.35 -7.56
N LEU A 62 -26.33 3.57 -7.03
CA LEU A 62 -25.86 4.87 -6.58
C LEU A 62 -25.23 5.62 -7.75
N LYS A 63 -25.42 6.94 -7.82
CA LYS A 63 -24.98 7.74 -8.96
C LYS A 63 -24.10 8.92 -8.54
N HIS A 64 -22.94 9.04 -9.19
CA HIS A 64 -22.19 10.28 -9.22
C HIS A 64 -22.55 11.09 -10.47
N TYR A 65 -22.54 12.41 -10.35
CA TYR A 65 -22.84 13.29 -11.48
C TYR A 65 -21.69 13.36 -12.50
N VAL A 66 -20.44 13.27 -12.01
CA VAL A 66 -19.21 13.22 -12.79
C VAL A 66 -18.34 12.05 -12.33
N ASN A 67 -17.39 11.62 -13.16
CA ASN A 67 -16.40 10.62 -12.79
C ASN A 67 -15.53 11.10 -11.63
N MET A 68 -15.76 10.53 -10.45
CA MET A 68 -15.02 10.83 -9.23
C MET A 68 -13.86 9.85 -8.99
N GLY A 69 -13.92 8.68 -9.62
CA GLY A 69 -12.91 7.63 -9.55
C GLY A 69 -13.38 6.39 -8.80
N LYS A 70 -12.76 5.24 -9.12
CA LYS A 70 -13.05 3.93 -8.52
C LYS A 70 -12.97 3.95 -6.99
N GLY A 71 -11.96 4.59 -6.40
CA GLY A 71 -11.82 4.71 -4.95
C GLY A 71 -12.97 5.49 -4.30
N ARG A 72 -13.43 6.60 -4.91
CA ARG A 72 -14.60 7.33 -4.43
C ARG A 72 -15.86 6.48 -4.57
N ALA A 73 -16.04 5.79 -5.69
CA ALA A 73 -17.19 4.90 -5.90
C ALA A 73 -17.26 3.80 -4.83
N LEU A 74 -16.14 3.16 -4.52
CA LEU A 74 -16.06 2.17 -3.44
C LEU A 74 -16.42 2.79 -2.08
N LYS A 75 -15.91 3.98 -1.74
CA LYS A 75 -16.26 4.67 -0.49
C LYS A 75 -17.72 5.06 -0.42
N THR A 76 -18.32 5.52 -1.52
CA THR A 76 -19.74 5.85 -1.60
C THR A 76 -20.59 4.63 -1.27
N ALA A 77 -20.27 3.47 -1.87
CA ALA A 77 -20.98 2.23 -1.58
C ALA A 77 -20.73 1.74 -0.14
N MET A 78 -19.49 1.73 0.35
CA MET A 78 -19.17 1.33 1.73
C MET A 78 -19.88 2.22 2.76
N ASN A 79 -19.93 3.54 2.53
CA ASN A 79 -20.65 4.46 3.40
C ASN A 79 -22.16 4.16 3.37
N TYR A 80 -22.74 3.88 2.21
CA TYR A 80 -24.12 3.45 2.11
C TYR A 80 -24.36 2.16 2.90
N VAL A 81 -23.50 1.14 2.70
CA VAL A 81 -23.58 -0.14 3.43
C VAL A 81 -23.56 0.07 4.94
N LEU A 82 -22.63 0.88 5.45
CA LEU A 82 -22.49 1.15 6.89
C LEU A 82 -23.73 1.82 7.49
N ASN A 83 -24.46 2.62 6.72
CA ASN A 83 -25.67 3.30 7.19
C ASN A 83 -26.93 2.43 7.09
N TYR A 84 -27.07 1.62 6.04
CA TYR A 84 -28.34 0.95 5.71
C TYR A 84 -28.34 -0.57 5.88
N PHE A 85 -27.17 -1.19 6.08
CA PHE A 85 -27.04 -2.64 6.29
C PHE A 85 -26.30 -2.95 7.59
N PRO A 86 -26.88 -2.63 8.77
CA PRO A 86 -26.21 -2.84 10.05
C PRO A 86 -25.93 -4.31 10.36
N GLY A 87 -26.65 -5.26 9.76
CA GLY A 87 -26.45 -6.70 9.94
C GLY A 87 -25.41 -7.34 9.02
N CYS A 88 -24.82 -6.60 8.06
CA CYS A 88 -23.89 -7.21 7.12
C CYS A 88 -22.58 -7.64 7.80
N ILE A 89 -21.98 -8.71 7.28
CA ILE A 89 -20.64 -9.17 7.66
C ILE A 89 -19.56 -8.30 6.99
N GLY A 90 -19.85 -7.86 5.77
CA GLY A 90 -18.94 -7.04 4.97
C GLY A 90 -19.37 -6.99 3.52
N VAL A 91 -18.44 -6.57 2.67
CA VAL A 91 -18.68 -6.35 1.24
C VAL A 91 -17.68 -7.12 0.40
N ILE A 92 -18.10 -7.56 -0.78
CA ILE A 92 -17.19 -8.04 -1.81
C ILE A 92 -17.15 -7.03 -2.96
N THR A 93 -15.96 -6.67 -3.43
CA THR A 93 -15.80 -5.78 -4.58
C THR A 93 -15.62 -6.60 -5.85
N VAL A 94 -16.33 -6.25 -6.91
CA VAL A 94 -16.26 -6.94 -8.21
C VAL A 94 -16.18 -5.90 -9.31
N ASP A 95 -15.24 -6.06 -10.25
CA ASP A 95 -15.12 -5.16 -11.41
C ASP A 95 -16.26 -5.40 -12.42
N SER A 96 -16.77 -4.34 -13.05
CA SER A 96 -17.94 -4.40 -13.94
C SER A 96 -17.65 -4.96 -15.35
N ASP A 97 -16.43 -5.43 -15.62
CA ASP A 97 -15.99 -5.87 -16.94
C ASP A 97 -16.09 -7.38 -17.17
N GLY A 98 -16.52 -8.13 -16.15
CA GLY A 98 -16.72 -9.58 -16.21
C GLY A 98 -15.42 -10.39 -16.21
N GLN A 99 -14.31 -9.82 -15.73
CA GLN A 99 -13.04 -10.57 -15.63
C GLN A 99 -13.02 -11.62 -14.52
N HIS A 100 -13.87 -11.46 -13.49
CA HIS A 100 -13.93 -12.36 -12.34
C HIS A 100 -14.90 -13.51 -12.61
N GLN A 101 -14.46 -14.74 -12.40
CA GLN A 101 -15.35 -15.90 -12.49
C GLN A 101 -16.31 -15.94 -11.30
N ILE A 102 -17.54 -16.39 -11.55
CA ILE A 102 -18.57 -16.46 -10.49
C ILE A 102 -18.16 -17.35 -9.32
N ASP A 103 -17.44 -18.44 -9.59
CA ASP A 103 -16.91 -19.35 -8.57
C ASP A 103 -15.90 -18.64 -7.65
N ASP A 104 -15.04 -17.78 -8.20
CA ASP A 104 -14.06 -17.02 -7.43
C ASP A 104 -14.76 -16.00 -6.52
N ILE A 105 -15.80 -15.32 -7.03
CA ILE A 105 -16.63 -14.39 -6.25
C ILE A 105 -17.32 -15.14 -5.09
N LEU A 106 -17.87 -16.32 -5.35
CA LEU A 106 -18.53 -17.14 -4.33
C LEU A 106 -17.54 -17.64 -3.26
N ILE A 107 -16.32 -18.02 -3.65
CA ILE A 107 -15.24 -18.35 -2.71
C ILE A 107 -14.87 -17.14 -1.86
N CYS A 108 -14.79 -15.94 -2.46
CA CYS A 108 -14.53 -14.69 -1.74
C CYS A 108 -15.56 -14.46 -0.63
N ALA A 109 -16.85 -14.56 -0.99
CA ALA A 109 -17.96 -14.37 -0.06
C ALA A 109 -17.90 -15.37 1.10
N LYS A 110 -17.70 -16.67 0.79
CA LYS A 110 -17.56 -17.72 1.81
C LYS A 110 -16.37 -17.45 2.74
N LYS A 111 -15.21 -17.07 2.20
CA LYS A 111 -14.03 -16.74 3.01
C LYS A 111 -14.25 -15.53 3.91
N LEU A 112 -14.98 -14.51 3.45
CA LEU A 112 -15.33 -13.35 4.27
C LEU A 112 -16.31 -13.74 5.39
N ILE A 113 -17.27 -14.62 5.10
CA ILE A 113 -18.20 -15.18 6.09
C ILE A 113 -17.46 -15.97 7.18
N ASP A 114 -16.46 -16.75 6.78
CA ASP A 114 -15.66 -17.59 7.69
C ASP A 114 -14.61 -16.77 8.46
N ASN A 115 -14.15 -15.64 7.90
CA ASN A 115 -13.10 -14.78 8.46
C ASN A 115 -13.56 -13.30 8.48
N PRO A 116 -14.58 -12.95 9.29
CA PRO A 116 -15.26 -11.65 9.24
C PRO A 116 -14.43 -10.47 9.75
N SER A 117 -13.18 -10.70 10.15
CA SER A 117 -12.24 -9.67 10.63
C SER A 117 -11.00 -9.57 9.74
N GLU A 118 -10.92 -10.33 8.65
CA GLU A 118 -9.77 -10.35 7.75
C GLU A 118 -10.11 -9.75 6.39
N LEU A 119 -9.14 -9.06 5.78
CA LEU A 119 -9.24 -8.61 4.39
C LEU A 119 -8.97 -9.81 3.47
N ILE A 120 -9.96 -10.23 2.70
CA ILE A 120 -9.83 -11.33 1.75
C ILE A 120 -9.39 -10.80 0.39
N LEU A 121 -8.34 -11.36 -0.20
CA LEU A 121 -7.84 -10.99 -1.52
C LEU A 121 -7.79 -12.20 -2.45
N GLY A 122 -8.47 -12.11 -3.60
CA GLY A 122 -8.25 -13.06 -4.69
C GLY A 122 -6.97 -12.70 -5.43
N TYR A 123 -6.03 -13.63 -5.59
CA TYR A 123 -4.79 -13.37 -6.33
C TYR A 123 -4.73 -14.18 -7.63
N ARG A 124 -4.29 -13.52 -8.70
CA ARG A 124 -4.05 -14.20 -9.97
C ARG A 124 -2.74 -14.95 -9.91
N ASP A 125 -2.71 -16.17 -10.43
CA ASP A 125 -1.45 -16.90 -10.57
C ASP A 125 -0.68 -16.41 -11.79
N PHE A 126 0.25 -15.49 -11.55
CA PHE A 126 1.13 -14.92 -12.56
C PHE A 126 2.18 -15.90 -13.08
N ASP A 127 2.33 -17.08 -12.46
CA ASP A 127 3.26 -18.12 -12.92
C ASP A 127 2.66 -19.08 -13.95
N SER A 128 1.37 -18.94 -14.24
CA SER A 128 0.71 -19.59 -15.38
C SER A 128 1.18 -19.05 -16.74
N SER A 129 1.17 -19.92 -17.77
CA SER A 129 1.71 -19.64 -19.11
C SER A 129 0.97 -18.56 -19.91
N ASN A 130 -0.22 -18.15 -19.46
CA ASN A 130 -1.15 -17.31 -20.23
C ASN A 130 -1.15 -15.83 -19.82
N VAL A 131 -0.19 -15.39 -18.99
CA VAL A 131 -0.15 -14.01 -18.50
C VAL A 131 0.69 -13.09 -19.39
N PRO A 132 0.18 -11.93 -19.85
CA PRO A 132 0.97 -10.96 -20.59
C PRO A 132 2.21 -10.52 -19.82
N PHE A 133 3.39 -10.61 -20.46
CA PHE A 133 4.69 -10.37 -19.83
C PHE A 133 4.80 -9.00 -19.12
N ARG A 134 4.19 -7.95 -19.70
CA ARG A 134 4.17 -6.60 -19.11
C ARG A 134 3.42 -6.54 -17.78
N SER A 135 2.27 -7.22 -17.68
CA SER A 135 1.48 -7.28 -16.44
C SER A 135 2.20 -8.09 -15.36
N LYS A 136 2.82 -9.22 -15.75
CA LYS A 136 3.64 -10.05 -14.85
C LYS A 136 4.82 -9.28 -14.25
N PHE A 137 5.55 -8.53 -15.08
CA PHE A 137 6.70 -7.75 -14.62
C PHE A 137 6.31 -6.58 -13.72
N GLY A 138 5.28 -5.81 -14.09
CA GLY A 138 4.79 -4.68 -13.29
C GLY A 138 4.30 -5.10 -11.91
N ASN A 139 3.50 -6.17 -11.82
CA ASN A 139 3.05 -6.70 -10.54
C ASN A 139 4.23 -7.24 -9.71
N LYS A 140 5.17 -7.99 -10.31
CA LYS A 140 6.35 -8.50 -9.58
C LYS A 140 7.17 -7.38 -8.95
N ILE A 141 7.42 -6.29 -9.68
CA ILE A 141 8.10 -5.11 -9.12
C ILE A 141 7.30 -4.51 -7.98
N THR A 142 6.01 -4.25 -8.21
CA THR A 142 5.14 -3.59 -7.22
C THR A 142 5.04 -4.40 -5.93
N ARG A 143 4.94 -5.74 -6.02
CA ARG A 143 4.97 -6.66 -4.88
C ARG A 143 6.26 -6.56 -4.07
N GLN A 144 7.42 -6.51 -4.73
CA GLN A 144 8.70 -6.36 -4.04
C GLN A 144 8.80 -4.99 -3.37
N ILE A 145 8.38 -3.94 -4.08
CA ILE A 145 8.34 -2.57 -3.54
C ILE A 145 7.44 -2.49 -2.32
N ILE A 146 6.22 -3.03 -2.35
CA ILE A 146 5.31 -3.05 -1.19
C ILE A 146 5.90 -3.87 -0.04
N LYS A 147 6.46 -5.05 -0.34
CA LYS A 147 7.06 -5.92 0.69
C LYS A 147 8.18 -5.20 1.42
N PHE A 148 9.05 -4.52 0.69
CA PHE A 148 10.18 -3.75 1.22
C PHE A 148 9.72 -2.43 1.90
N LEU A 149 8.95 -1.66 1.12
CA LEU A 149 8.10 -0.47 1.33
C LEU A 149 7.26 -0.35 2.60
N CYS A 150 6.53 -1.42 2.86
CA CYS A 150 5.39 -1.41 3.76
C CYS A 150 5.31 -2.68 4.61
N GLY A 151 6.16 -3.69 4.36
CA GLY A 151 6.17 -4.93 5.14
C GLY A 151 4.94 -5.81 4.87
N ILE A 152 4.29 -5.58 3.73
CA ILE A 152 3.07 -6.29 3.30
C ILE A 152 3.50 -7.33 2.27
N LYS A 153 3.27 -8.61 2.57
CA LYS A 153 3.60 -9.72 1.68
C LYS A 153 2.30 -10.22 1.04
N ILE A 154 2.15 -9.95 -0.26
CA ILE A 154 1.00 -10.38 -1.06
C ILE A 154 1.41 -10.90 -2.45
N GLN A 155 0.54 -11.69 -3.06
CA GLN A 155 0.68 -12.32 -4.37
C GLN A 155 0.18 -11.45 -5.52
N ASP A 156 -0.83 -10.61 -5.29
CA ASP A 156 -1.37 -9.68 -6.27
C ASP A 156 -1.75 -8.35 -5.61
N THR A 157 -1.12 -7.26 -6.05
CA THR A 157 -1.38 -5.92 -5.50
C THR A 157 -2.52 -5.21 -6.23
N GLN A 158 -2.92 -5.74 -7.39
CA GLN A 158 -3.80 -5.10 -8.36
C GLN A 158 -5.12 -5.87 -8.54
N THR A 159 -5.42 -6.80 -7.64
CA THR A 159 -6.71 -7.50 -7.66
C THR A 159 -7.84 -6.55 -7.24
N GLY A 160 -8.91 -6.54 -8.04
CA GLY A 160 -10.16 -5.86 -7.74
C GLY A 160 -11.15 -6.74 -6.97
N LEU A 161 -10.93 -8.06 -6.90
CA LEU A 161 -11.77 -8.98 -6.15
C LEU A 161 -11.31 -9.08 -4.69
N ARG A 162 -12.03 -8.38 -3.81
CA ARG A 162 -11.68 -8.26 -2.39
C ARG A 162 -12.91 -8.48 -1.52
N GLY A 163 -12.76 -9.21 -0.43
CA GLY A 163 -13.72 -9.29 0.66
C GLY A 163 -13.28 -8.35 1.78
N ILE A 164 -14.05 -7.30 2.04
CA ILE A 164 -13.73 -6.25 2.99
C ILE A 164 -14.67 -6.40 4.20
N PRO A 165 -14.14 -6.67 5.39
CA PRO A 165 -14.96 -6.82 6.59
C PRO A 165 -15.55 -5.48 7.02
N LYS A 166 -16.75 -5.52 7.61
CA LYS A 166 -17.52 -4.31 7.93
C LYS A 166 -16.73 -3.31 8.79
N ASP A 167 -16.04 -3.80 9.82
CA ASP A 167 -15.28 -2.94 10.73
C ASP A 167 -14.13 -2.21 10.02
N PHE A 168 -13.54 -2.84 9.00
CA PHE A 168 -12.47 -2.23 8.23
C PHE A 168 -13.00 -1.14 7.29
N MET A 169 -14.23 -1.26 6.79
CA MET A 169 -14.84 -0.23 5.93
C MET A 169 -14.86 1.15 6.60
N VAL A 170 -15.07 1.21 7.92
CA VAL A 170 -15.07 2.48 8.68
C VAL A 170 -13.74 3.21 8.52
N ALA A 171 -12.62 2.50 8.70
CA ALA A 171 -11.29 3.08 8.51
C ALA A 171 -11.05 3.48 7.05
N LEU A 172 -11.60 2.73 6.10
CA LEU A 172 -11.42 2.97 4.66
C LEU A 172 -12.10 4.24 4.15
N LEU A 173 -13.13 4.75 4.84
CA LEU A 173 -13.75 6.02 4.47
C LEU A 173 -12.79 7.21 4.60
N ASP A 174 -11.88 7.16 5.59
CA ASP A 174 -10.87 8.21 5.84
C ASP A 174 -9.58 8.04 5.03
N VAL A 175 -9.42 6.89 4.35
CA VAL A 175 -8.23 6.62 3.55
C VAL A 175 -8.17 7.55 2.35
N LYS A 176 -7.04 8.25 2.20
CA LYS A 176 -6.79 9.13 1.04
C LYS A 176 -6.76 8.36 -0.28
N GLY A 177 -7.04 9.08 -1.37
CA GLY A 177 -7.06 8.53 -2.72
C GLY A 177 -8.49 8.23 -3.15
N GLU A 178 -8.82 8.61 -4.38
CA GLU A 178 -10.18 8.50 -4.92
C GLU A 178 -10.22 7.71 -6.23
N ARG A 179 -9.07 7.37 -6.81
CA ARG A 179 -8.97 6.52 -8.01
C ARG A 179 -8.29 5.21 -7.65
N PHE A 180 -7.51 4.63 -8.57
CA PHE A 180 -6.88 3.31 -8.41
C PHE A 180 -5.88 3.24 -7.25
N GLU A 181 -5.27 4.37 -6.86
CA GLU A 181 -4.38 4.44 -5.70
C GLU A 181 -5.09 4.07 -4.39
N PHE A 182 -6.42 4.16 -4.33
CA PHE A 182 -7.20 3.78 -3.15
C PHE A 182 -6.99 2.30 -2.79
N GLU A 183 -6.97 1.41 -3.78
CA GLU A 183 -6.78 -0.02 -3.57
C GLU A 183 -5.40 -0.34 -2.98
N MET A 184 -4.38 0.42 -3.36
CA MET A 184 -3.06 0.35 -2.73
C MET A 184 -3.10 0.87 -1.29
N ASN A 185 -3.76 2.01 -1.08
CA ASN A 185 -3.83 2.66 0.21
C ASN A 185 -4.60 1.83 1.23
N MET A 186 -5.59 1.06 0.78
CA MET A 186 -6.31 0.06 1.57
C MET A 186 -5.36 -0.99 2.15
N LEU A 187 -4.40 -1.51 1.36
CA LEU A 187 -3.44 -2.50 1.86
C LEU A 187 -2.53 -1.91 2.94
N ILE A 188 -2.10 -0.66 2.75
CA ILE A 188 -1.32 0.07 3.76
C ILE A 188 -2.15 0.29 5.02
N GLU A 189 -3.41 0.69 4.89
CA GLU A 189 -4.31 0.89 6.02
C GLU A 189 -4.57 -0.41 6.78
N ALA A 190 -4.75 -1.54 6.07
CA ALA A 190 -4.90 -2.86 6.69
C ALA A 190 -3.69 -3.18 7.58
N LYS A 191 -2.47 -2.94 7.07
CA LYS A 191 -1.25 -3.09 7.85
C LYS A 191 -1.17 -2.13 9.04
N GLU A 192 -1.57 -0.87 8.87
CA GLU A 192 -1.54 0.12 9.95
C GLU A 192 -2.57 -0.14 11.05
N LYS A 193 -3.66 -0.83 10.72
CA LYS A 193 -4.74 -1.24 11.63
C LYS A 193 -4.60 -2.68 12.13
N ASP A 194 -3.48 -3.35 11.81
CA ASP A 194 -3.24 -4.76 12.14
C ASP A 194 -4.36 -5.71 11.65
N ILE A 195 -5.00 -5.40 10.52
CA ILE A 195 -5.98 -6.27 9.84
C ILE A 195 -5.21 -7.34 9.06
N SER A 196 -5.47 -8.62 9.38
CA SER A 196 -4.91 -9.76 8.65
C SER A 196 -5.40 -9.78 7.20
N ILE A 197 -4.53 -10.21 6.30
CA ILE A 197 -4.84 -10.37 4.88
C ILE A 197 -4.81 -11.85 4.54
N LEU A 198 -5.93 -12.38 4.06
CA LEU A 198 -6.07 -13.77 3.62
C LEU A 198 -6.14 -13.82 2.10
N GLU A 199 -5.21 -14.54 1.49
CA GLU A 199 -5.12 -14.67 0.03
C GLU A 199 -5.67 -16.02 -0.45
N TYR A 200 -6.34 -16.03 -1.61
CA TYR A 200 -6.75 -17.26 -2.29
C TYR A 200 -6.60 -17.13 -3.81
N PRO A 201 -6.25 -18.21 -4.53
CA PRO A 201 -6.04 -18.15 -5.97
C PRO A 201 -7.37 -17.91 -6.69
N ILE A 202 -7.33 -17.11 -7.77
CA ILE A 202 -8.47 -16.89 -8.67
C ILE A 202 -8.09 -17.19 -10.11
N SER A 203 -9.08 -17.62 -10.89
CA SER A 203 -8.93 -17.87 -12.33
C SER A 203 -8.91 -16.53 -13.07
N THR A 204 -7.92 -16.31 -13.94
CA THR A 204 -7.85 -15.06 -14.71
C THR A 204 -8.41 -15.26 -16.11
N VAL A 205 -9.47 -14.50 -16.44
CA VAL A 205 -9.91 -14.38 -17.84
C VAL A 205 -9.34 -13.10 -18.43
N TYR A 206 -8.27 -13.23 -19.22
CA TYR A 206 -7.68 -12.10 -19.95
C TYR A 206 -8.55 -11.78 -21.18
N ILE A 207 -9.27 -10.65 -21.12
CA ILE A 207 -10.08 -10.16 -22.23
C ILE A 207 -9.35 -8.97 -22.87
N ASN A 208 -9.09 -9.03 -24.19
CA ASN A 208 -8.49 -7.95 -24.99
C ASN A 208 -7.21 -7.33 -24.39
N GLU A 209 -6.26 -8.16 -23.94
CA GLU A 209 -4.93 -7.75 -23.44
C GLU A 209 -4.93 -6.68 -22.32
N ASN A 210 -6.00 -6.56 -21.52
CA ASN A 210 -6.15 -5.50 -20.51
C ASN A 210 -6.12 -4.06 -21.08
N SER A 211 -6.47 -3.87 -22.36
CA SER A 211 -6.51 -2.55 -23.01
C SER A 211 -7.45 -1.53 -22.34
N SER A 212 -8.40 -1.98 -21.51
CA SER A 212 -9.33 -1.14 -20.73
C SER A 212 -8.82 -0.74 -19.34
N SER A 213 -7.70 -1.31 -18.85
CA SER A 213 -7.17 -0.95 -17.55
C SER A 213 -6.40 0.38 -17.65
N HIS A 214 -7.05 1.48 -17.24
CA HIS A 214 -6.43 2.81 -17.14
C HIS A 214 -5.40 2.95 -16.00
N PHE A 215 -4.81 1.84 -15.55
CA PHE A 215 -3.82 1.81 -14.48
C PHE A 215 -2.50 2.44 -14.92
N ASN A 216 -2.01 3.40 -14.14
CA ASN A 216 -0.71 4.03 -14.32
C ASN A 216 0.19 3.68 -13.11
N PRO A 217 1.16 2.74 -13.27
CA PRO A 217 1.97 2.23 -12.16
C PRO A 217 2.67 3.29 -11.31
N LEU A 218 3.09 4.40 -11.92
CA LEU A 218 3.81 5.48 -11.25
C LEU A 218 2.87 6.39 -10.45
N LYS A 219 1.73 6.77 -11.04
CA LYS A 219 0.74 7.63 -10.37
C LYS A 219 0.01 6.86 -9.27
N ASP A 220 -0.34 5.61 -9.53
CA ASP A 220 -1.16 4.81 -8.60
C ASP A 220 -0.34 4.28 -7.41
N SER A 221 0.99 4.18 -7.56
CA SER A 221 1.92 3.85 -6.47
C SER A 221 2.48 5.09 -5.75
N ALA A 222 1.99 6.30 -6.07
CA ALA A 222 2.56 7.56 -5.58
C ALA A 222 2.61 7.66 -4.05
N LYS A 223 1.61 7.11 -3.32
CA LYS A 223 1.63 7.15 -1.85
C LYS A 223 2.80 6.35 -1.28
N ILE A 224 3.10 5.17 -1.83
CA ILE A 224 4.24 4.35 -1.39
C ILE A 224 5.54 5.10 -1.62
N TYR A 225 5.74 5.62 -2.83
CA TYR A 225 6.93 6.41 -3.15
C TYR A 225 7.04 7.65 -2.27
N SER A 226 5.93 8.29 -1.91
CA SER A 226 5.93 9.48 -1.05
C SER A 226 6.47 9.21 0.36
N ILE A 227 6.23 8.03 0.93
CA ILE A 227 6.74 7.68 2.26
C ILE A 227 8.26 7.55 2.20
N PHE A 228 8.77 6.81 1.21
CA PHE A 228 10.20 6.64 1.01
C PHE A 228 10.90 7.95 0.63
N LEU A 229 10.28 8.78 -0.22
CA LEU A 229 10.80 10.10 -0.58
C LEU A 229 10.91 11.03 0.63
N LYS A 230 9.92 11.02 1.54
CA LYS A 230 10.01 11.78 2.80
C LYS A 230 11.19 11.31 3.66
N PHE A 231 11.47 10.01 3.67
CA PHE A 231 12.62 9.46 4.40
C PHE A 231 13.96 9.90 3.79
N ILE A 232 14.07 9.89 2.46
CA ILE A 232 15.23 10.44 1.74
C ILE A 232 15.43 11.91 2.09
N ILE A 233 14.37 12.73 1.99
CA ILE A 233 14.43 14.16 2.29
C ILE A 233 14.82 14.40 3.75
N SER A 234 14.26 13.63 4.69
CA SER A 234 14.61 13.69 6.12
C SER A 234 16.09 13.42 6.36
N SER A 235 16.60 12.36 5.75
CA SER A 235 17.99 11.94 5.92
C SER A 235 18.97 12.90 5.25
N PHE A 236 18.62 13.41 4.07
CA PHE A 236 19.39 14.44 3.38
C PHE A 236 19.41 15.77 4.16
N SER A 237 18.29 16.15 4.76
CA SER A 237 18.20 17.34 5.61
C SER A 237 19.10 17.21 6.84
N SER A 238 19.10 16.04 7.50
CA SER A 238 20.02 15.73 8.60
C SER A 238 21.48 15.79 8.17
N PHE A 239 21.81 15.29 6.98
CA PHE A 239 23.16 15.38 6.41
C PHE A 239 23.62 16.82 6.17
N ILE A 240 22.73 17.70 5.66
CA ILE A 240 23.04 19.13 5.50
C ILE A 240 23.31 19.78 6.87
N VAL A 241 22.49 19.47 7.88
CA VAL A 241 22.69 19.95 9.26
C VAL A 241 24.04 19.47 9.81
N ASP A 242 24.41 18.22 9.55
CA ASP A 242 25.70 17.63 9.98
C ASP A 242 26.89 18.42 9.40
N ILE A 243 26.92 18.63 8.08
CA ILE A 243 28.01 19.37 7.41
C ILE A 243 28.04 20.84 7.83
N GLY A 244 26.87 21.48 7.91
CA GLY A 244 26.76 22.88 8.32
C GLY A 244 27.28 23.10 9.74
N LEU A 245 26.83 22.29 10.70
CA LEU A 245 27.28 22.36 12.08
C LEU A 245 28.76 22.01 12.21
N PHE A 246 29.23 20.97 11.52
CA PHE A 246 30.65 20.63 11.52
C PHE A 246 31.50 21.83 11.09
N SER A 247 31.12 22.50 9.99
CA SER A 247 31.85 23.65 9.46
C SER A 247 31.87 24.83 10.43
N ILE A 248 30.73 25.15 11.06
CA ILE A 248 30.64 26.22 12.07
C ILE A 248 31.51 25.90 13.28
N ILE A 249 31.38 24.69 13.84
CA ILE A 249 32.09 24.30 15.06
C ILE A 249 33.60 24.19 14.81
N VAL A 250 34.04 23.71 13.64
CA VAL A 250 35.46 23.73 13.25
C VAL A 250 36.00 25.14 13.29
N ASN A 251 35.31 26.13 12.70
CA ASN A 251 35.79 27.51 12.72
C ASN A 251 35.88 28.11 14.13
N LEU A 252 35.01 27.67 15.06
CA LEU A 252 35.01 28.12 16.45
C LEU A 252 36.08 27.43 17.32
N ILE A 253 36.28 26.12 17.16
CA ILE A 253 37.13 25.31 18.06
C ILE A 253 38.56 25.17 17.54
N LYS A 254 38.78 25.26 16.21
CA LYS A 254 40.12 25.21 15.61
C LYS A 254 41.15 26.14 16.28
N PRO A 255 40.82 27.39 16.69
CA PRO A 255 41.79 28.23 17.39
C PRO A 255 42.05 27.83 18.85
N VAL A 256 41.20 26.99 19.47
CA VAL A 256 41.21 26.72 20.92
C VAL A 256 41.71 25.31 21.27
N SER A 257 41.57 24.33 20.38
CA SER A 257 41.93 22.94 20.67
C SER A 257 42.50 22.21 19.46
N SER A 258 43.57 21.43 19.66
CA SER A 258 44.11 20.52 18.64
C SER A 258 43.16 19.37 18.30
N TYR A 259 42.19 19.08 19.18
CA TYR A 259 41.18 18.03 18.99
C TYR A 259 39.90 18.54 18.28
N TYR A 260 39.95 19.73 17.67
CA TYR A 260 38.78 20.39 17.07
C TYR A 260 38.01 19.51 16.09
N ILE A 261 38.69 18.67 15.28
CA ILE A 261 38.02 17.78 14.32
C ILE A 261 37.10 16.79 15.05
N ILE A 262 37.62 16.09 16.07
CA ILE A 262 36.86 15.08 16.82
C ILE A 262 35.68 15.74 17.53
N ILE A 263 35.92 16.87 18.20
CA ILE A 263 34.88 17.60 18.94
C ILE A 263 33.78 18.05 17.96
N SER A 264 34.14 18.67 16.84
CA SER A 264 33.19 19.10 15.81
C SER A 264 32.39 17.94 15.23
N THR A 265 33.03 16.81 14.93
CA THR A 265 32.35 15.63 14.39
C THR A 265 31.33 15.06 15.39
N VAL A 266 31.70 14.93 16.67
CA VAL A 266 30.81 14.38 17.70
C VAL A 266 29.61 15.30 17.90
N PHE A 267 29.81 16.60 18.07
CA PHE A 267 28.71 17.55 18.27
C PHE A 267 27.79 17.65 17.05
N ALA A 268 28.34 17.73 15.84
CA ALA A 268 27.55 17.77 14.61
C ALA A 268 26.69 16.50 14.47
N ARG A 269 27.27 15.32 14.73
CA ARG A 269 26.56 14.03 14.65
C ARG A 269 25.45 13.90 15.69
N LEU A 270 25.68 14.37 16.92
CA LEU A 270 24.67 14.37 17.98
C LEU A 270 23.45 15.19 17.56
N VAL A 271 23.65 16.44 17.12
CA VAL A 271 22.55 17.31 16.72
C VAL A 271 21.87 16.82 15.45
N SER A 272 22.63 16.42 14.42
CA SER A 272 22.06 15.92 13.16
C SER A 272 21.23 14.66 13.35
N SER A 273 21.62 13.75 14.27
CA SER A 273 20.87 12.54 14.60
C SER A 273 19.55 12.83 15.32
N ILE A 274 19.51 13.85 16.20
CA ILE A 274 18.28 14.29 16.89
C ILE A 274 17.29 14.85 15.87
N VAL A 275 17.78 15.67 14.93
CA VAL A 275 16.95 16.20 13.84
C VAL A 275 16.41 15.07 12.96
N ASN A 276 17.25 14.09 12.59
CA ASN A 276 16.85 12.93 11.80
C ASN A 276 15.74 12.14 12.51
N PHE A 277 15.94 11.82 13.79
CA PHE A 277 14.96 11.13 14.62
C PHE A 277 13.63 11.89 14.68
N ALA A 278 13.66 13.20 14.93
CA ALA A 278 12.45 14.03 15.04
C ALA A 278 11.68 14.10 13.71
N LEU A 279 12.37 14.27 12.59
CA LEU A 279 11.76 14.28 11.25
C LEU A 279 11.16 12.92 10.90
N ASN A 280 11.88 11.83 11.17
CA ASN A 280 11.39 10.48 10.91
C ASN A 280 10.18 10.14 11.78
N LYS A 281 10.23 10.46 13.08
CA LYS A 281 9.11 10.22 13.99
C LYS A 281 7.85 10.98 13.57
N ASN A 282 7.98 12.28 13.33
CA ASN A 282 6.82 13.17 13.22
C ASN A 282 6.31 13.33 11.78
N ARG A 283 7.19 13.26 10.78
CA ARG A 283 6.83 13.53 9.38
C ARG A 283 6.84 12.31 8.48
N VAL A 284 7.78 11.38 8.68
CA VAL A 284 7.89 10.18 7.84
C VAL A 284 6.92 9.10 8.33
N PHE A 285 7.06 8.67 9.59
CA PHE A 285 6.34 7.52 10.14
C PHE A 285 5.16 7.89 11.03
N LYS A 286 5.04 9.17 11.43
CA LYS A 286 3.95 9.68 12.28
C LYS A 286 3.67 8.79 13.50
N SER A 287 4.74 8.40 14.19
CA SER A 287 4.66 7.45 15.30
C SER A 287 4.05 8.11 16.53
N GLN A 288 2.98 7.52 17.06
CA GLN A 288 2.32 7.94 18.31
C GLN A 288 2.95 7.30 19.56
N GLY A 289 3.96 6.44 19.39
CA GLY A 289 4.62 5.75 20.49
C GLY A 289 5.42 6.67 21.43
N ALA A 290 5.66 6.18 22.65
CA ALA A 290 6.45 6.85 23.67
C ALA A 290 7.86 7.20 23.15
N THR A 291 8.15 8.50 23.08
CA THR A 291 9.34 9.07 22.45
C THR A 291 10.65 8.45 22.96
N LYS A 292 10.74 8.16 24.27
CA LYS A 292 11.95 7.62 24.90
C LYS A 292 12.32 6.24 24.35
N TYR A 293 11.36 5.33 24.21
CA TYR A 293 11.63 3.99 23.71
C TYR A 293 11.99 3.98 22.22
N SER A 294 11.31 4.78 21.41
CA SER A 294 11.66 4.94 19.99
C SER A 294 13.06 5.55 19.82
N ALA A 295 13.45 6.50 20.68
CA ALA A 295 14.80 7.07 20.64
C ALA A 295 15.87 6.02 20.97
N ILE A 296 15.66 5.21 22.01
CA ILE A 296 16.60 4.11 22.36
C ILE A 296 16.76 3.14 21.18
N LYS A 297 15.64 2.67 20.60
CA LYS A 297 15.66 1.78 19.43
C LYS A 297 16.40 2.41 18.25
N TYR A 298 16.16 3.70 17.98
CA TYR A 298 16.82 4.43 16.91
C TYR A 298 18.33 4.47 17.10
N TYR A 299 18.83 4.82 18.29
CA TYR A 299 20.27 4.89 18.53
C TYR A 299 20.94 3.51 18.56
N ILE A 300 20.24 2.47 19.03
CA ILE A 300 20.71 1.08 18.88
C ILE A 300 20.91 0.77 17.39
N LEU A 301 19.92 1.08 16.54
CA LEU A 301 20.04 0.88 15.09
C LEU A 301 21.22 1.66 14.50
N CYS A 302 21.43 2.92 14.89
CA CYS A 302 22.56 3.72 14.41
C CYS A 302 23.92 3.09 14.76
N ILE A 303 24.08 2.54 15.96
CA ILE A 303 25.31 1.86 16.39
C ILE A 303 25.55 0.60 15.55
N PHE A 304 24.53 -0.24 15.39
CA PHE A 304 24.63 -1.44 14.56
C PHE A 304 24.93 -1.10 13.10
N GLN A 305 24.30 -0.06 12.56
CA GLN A 305 24.55 0.40 11.21
C GLN A 305 25.99 0.90 11.02
N LEU A 306 26.54 1.62 12.00
CA LEU A 306 27.94 2.06 11.98
C LEU A 306 28.91 0.88 11.95
N ILE A 307 28.72 -0.10 12.83
CA ILE A 307 29.56 -1.30 12.91
C ILE A 307 29.44 -2.13 11.63
N ALA A 308 28.23 -2.34 11.13
CA ALA A 308 27.99 -3.08 9.89
C ALA A 308 28.63 -2.41 8.68
N SER A 309 28.57 -1.07 8.58
CA SER A 309 29.25 -0.31 7.52
C SER A 309 30.76 -0.53 7.56
N ALA A 310 31.39 -0.38 8.73
CA ALA A 310 32.83 -0.55 8.88
C ALA A 310 33.30 -1.96 8.48
N LEU A 311 32.63 -3.01 9.00
CA LEU A 311 32.98 -4.40 8.71
C LEU A 311 32.73 -4.79 7.24
N ALA A 312 31.62 -4.34 6.65
CA ALA A 312 31.29 -4.69 5.27
C ALA A 312 32.23 -4.02 4.27
N VAL A 313 32.62 -2.76 4.51
CA VAL A 313 33.59 -2.06 3.65
C VAL A 313 34.96 -2.76 3.69
N ASP A 314 35.45 -3.08 4.90
CA ASP A 314 36.74 -3.78 5.08
C ASP A 314 36.75 -5.16 4.41
N ALA A 315 35.69 -5.95 4.61
CA ALA A 315 35.56 -7.28 4.03
C ALA A 315 35.49 -7.23 2.49
N LEU A 316 34.70 -6.32 1.92
CA LEU A 316 34.55 -6.19 0.47
C LEU A 316 35.82 -5.63 -0.19
N TYR A 317 36.50 -4.67 0.46
CA TYR A 317 37.77 -4.15 -0.04
C TYR A 317 38.83 -5.25 -0.13
N THR A 318 38.92 -6.07 0.92
CA THR A 318 39.79 -7.25 0.97
C THR A 318 39.41 -8.28 -0.10
N LEU A 319 38.11 -8.58 -0.26
CA LEU A 319 37.60 -9.53 -1.26
C LEU A 319 37.90 -9.09 -2.69
N CYS A 320 37.84 -7.78 -2.95
CA CYS A 320 38.19 -7.19 -4.24
C CYS A 320 39.71 -7.06 -4.46
N ALA A 321 40.54 -7.56 -3.53
CA ALA A 321 42.00 -7.44 -3.56
C ALA A 321 42.48 -5.99 -3.80
N GLY A 322 41.77 -5.00 -3.23
CA GLY A 322 42.07 -3.58 -3.42
C GLY A 322 41.88 -3.04 -4.84
N LYS A 323 41.29 -3.80 -5.76
CA LYS A 323 41.06 -3.36 -7.16
C LYS A 323 39.96 -2.32 -7.30
N VAL A 324 39.10 -2.19 -6.29
CA VAL A 324 38.01 -1.21 -6.23
C VAL A 324 38.29 -0.26 -5.08
N SER A 325 38.15 1.05 -5.33
CA SER A 325 38.37 2.08 -4.30
C SER A 325 37.46 1.88 -3.09
N GLU A 326 38.01 2.05 -1.87
CA GLU A 326 37.24 1.96 -0.63
C GLU A 326 36.07 2.96 -0.61
N SER A 327 36.21 4.11 -1.27
CA SER A 327 35.15 5.11 -1.38
C SER A 327 33.94 4.59 -2.16
N ILE A 328 34.17 3.86 -3.26
CA ILE A 328 33.09 3.29 -4.08
C ILE A 328 32.37 2.19 -3.31
N ILE A 329 33.13 1.30 -2.66
CA ILE A 329 32.58 0.23 -1.83
C ILE A 329 31.73 0.83 -0.71
N LYS A 330 32.25 1.86 -0.04
CA LYS A 330 31.54 2.56 1.04
C LYS A 330 30.22 3.16 0.59
N ILE A 331 30.17 3.82 -0.57
CA ILE A 331 28.92 4.36 -1.13
C ILE A 331 27.87 3.26 -1.32
N VAL A 332 28.27 2.11 -1.90
CA VAL A 332 27.35 0.99 -2.14
C VAL A 332 26.86 0.37 -0.82
N VAL A 333 27.77 0.10 0.11
CA VAL A 333 27.44 -0.46 1.43
C VAL A 333 26.50 0.46 2.19
N ASP A 334 26.82 1.75 2.28
CA ASP A 334 26.01 2.71 3.03
C ASP A 334 24.64 2.94 2.38
N PHE A 335 24.54 2.87 1.05
CA PHE A 335 23.25 2.91 0.35
C PHE A 335 22.36 1.70 0.69
N ILE A 336 22.93 0.49 0.71
CA ILE A 336 22.18 -0.72 1.10
C ILE A 336 21.74 -0.62 2.57
N LEU A 337 22.65 -0.23 3.46
CA LEU A 337 22.34 -0.04 4.88
C LEU A 337 21.29 1.06 5.09
N PHE A 338 21.29 2.11 4.28
CA PHE A 338 20.25 3.14 4.29
C PHE A 338 18.87 2.56 3.99
N LEU A 339 18.76 1.73 2.95
CA LEU A 339 17.50 1.04 2.60
C LEU A 339 17.04 0.10 3.72
N VAL A 340 17.95 -0.67 4.32
CA VAL A 340 17.65 -1.55 5.46
C VAL A 340 17.22 -0.74 6.69
N SER A 341 17.89 0.39 6.95
CA SER A 341 17.58 1.28 8.07
C SER A 341 16.16 1.83 7.98
N PHE A 342 15.68 2.15 6.77
CA PHE A 342 14.30 2.58 6.55
C PHE A 342 13.31 1.51 7.01
N GLN A 343 13.55 0.25 6.63
CA GLN A 343 12.67 -0.86 6.98
C GLN A 343 12.67 -1.14 8.48
N ILE A 344 13.84 -1.16 9.13
CA ILE A 344 13.93 -1.35 10.59
C ILE A 344 13.28 -0.19 11.34
N GLN A 345 13.46 1.04 10.85
CA GLN A 345 12.82 2.21 11.45
C GLN A 345 11.31 2.11 11.40
N ARG A 346 10.74 1.70 10.26
CA ARG A 346 9.29 1.51 10.10
C ARG A 346 8.76 0.38 10.99
N GLU A 347 9.34 -0.81 10.90
CA GLU A 347 8.79 -2.04 11.48
C GLU A 347 9.11 -2.21 12.98
N TRP A 348 10.19 -1.59 13.48
CA TRP A 348 10.65 -1.80 14.86
C TRP A 348 10.79 -0.52 15.68
N VAL A 349 11.45 0.52 15.15
CA VAL A 349 11.73 1.76 15.90
C VAL A 349 10.46 2.58 16.13
N PHE A 350 9.69 2.78 15.07
CA PHE A 350 8.52 3.66 15.03
C PHE A 350 7.19 2.92 14.93
N ARG A 351 7.22 1.58 15.06
CA ARG A 351 6.01 0.76 15.12
C ARG A 351 5.03 1.32 16.16
N LYS A 352 3.79 1.56 15.76
CA LYS A 352 2.71 1.98 16.66
C LYS A 352 2.55 0.90 17.73
N GLY A 353 2.55 1.29 19.01
CA GLY A 353 2.26 0.36 20.11
C GLY A 353 0.83 -0.15 19.98
N LYS A 354 0.59 -1.38 20.42
CA LYS A 354 -0.76 -1.92 20.55
C LYS A 354 -1.58 -1.12 21.56
#